data_AF-A0A8B6GKS5-F1
#
_entry.id   AF-A0A8B6GKS5-F1
#
_cell.length_a   1.000
_cell.length_b   1.000
_cell.length_c   1.000
_cell.angle_alpha   90.00
_cell.angle_beta   90.00
_cell.angle_gamma   90.00
#
_symmetry.space_group_name_H-M   'P 1'
#
loop_
_entity.id
_entity.type
_entity.pdbx_description
1 polymer ?
#
loop_
_entity_poly.entity_id
_entity_poly.type
_entity_poly.pdbx_seq_one_letter_code
_entity_poly.pdbx_strand_id
1 'polypeptide(L)'
;MQVRLIICCFFLGSLIVIIQYTSRTNNFDYRRDVLERRISYDMGQQMVEYSEAVEKQLRSQKEGIHLTNLNLDAKSKRIAKLNESINKTQIKERIFNLERHDVTHDMHTKQAATKKVCSSPMTHVAFLKTHKTASSTIMSIMQRFGYFRNLTFVMPLKKIDQYRFNYIGEPGETISYENIIPKREEDEYDLLCNHVVYNEDAFQNTFPNDTFLFTIIREPLKQLISTVNYYGYTQQGYFAKILNQSLMNPMSDYLKSPWKFEPSNPHYSVTNNKMSIDLGLPVSQIRNGSFIKSYMERLNTKFELVLLQEYFDESLILLKRFTCWSFKDMIYMSKNIWPLHQNLNLSADDIDNHRKWNVADYALYETFYKLFWRKVLKEKEFFDEVYHFRRILQKVNIHCSNDKQSKSLSIFDSKWSPGFILTPDDCIFLKMNEKQFITVIHKRMISRAYPNGNNPFEQTTIEDDLAHLFQ
;
A
#
# COMPACT_ATOMS: atom_id res chain seq x y z
N MET A 1 5.11 27.76 -29.00
CA MET A 1 4.32 28.93 -29.49
C MET A 1 5.13 29.84 -30.39
N GLN A 2 6.36 30.25 -30.00
CA GLN A 2 7.25 31.08 -30.84
C GLN A 2 7.60 30.47 -32.21
N VAL A 3 7.86 29.16 -32.29
CA VAL A 3 8.19 28.49 -33.57
C VAL A 3 7.04 28.56 -34.59
N ARG A 4 5.77 28.44 -34.14
CA ARG A 4 4.59 28.54 -35.02
C ARG A 4 4.34 29.98 -35.51
N LEU A 5 4.61 30.98 -34.67
CA LEU A 5 4.49 32.39 -35.05
C LEU A 5 5.51 32.78 -36.13
N ILE A 6 6.74 32.26 -36.02
CA ILE A 6 7.83 32.60 -36.94
C ILE A 6 7.64 31.94 -38.31
N ILE A 7 7.15 30.70 -38.36
CA ILE A 7 6.77 30.03 -39.62
C ILE A 7 5.69 30.84 -40.34
N CYS A 8 4.68 31.35 -39.63
CA CYS A 8 3.66 32.24 -40.21
C CYS A 8 4.27 33.54 -40.77
N CYS A 9 5.18 34.20 -40.04
CA CYS A 9 5.85 35.42 -40.51
C CYS A 9 6.70 35.20 -41.77
N PHE A 10 7.36 34.05 -41.90
CA PHE A 10 8.14 33.70 -43.08
C PHE A 10 7.27 33.41 -44.30
N PHE A 11 6.17 32.65 -44.15
CA PHE A 11 5.23 32.45 -45.26
C PHE A 11 4.58 33.76 -45.72
N LEU A 12 4.29 34.68 -44.79
CA LEU A 12 3.79 36.02 -45.10
C LEU A 12 4.83 36.89 -45.84
N GLY A 13 6.10 36.85 -45.41
CA GLY A 13 7.19 37.57 -46.08
C GLY A 13 7.42 37.10 -47.51
N SER A 14 7.43 35.79 -47.74
CA SER A 14 7.57 35.19 -49.07
C SER A 14 6.40 35.52 -49.99
N LEU A 15 5.17 35.56 -49.45
CA LEU A 15 3.98 35.96 -50.20
C LEU A 15 4.05 37.43 -50.63
N ILE A 16 4.57 38.32 -49.77
CA ILE A 16 4.71 39.76 -50.06
C ILE A 16 5.73 40.00 -51.18
N VAL A 17 6.86 39.27 -51.19
CA VAL A 17 7.87 39.40 -52.25
C VAL A 17 7.34 38.92 -53.60
N ILE A 18 6.56 37.83 -53.63
CA ILE A 18 5.92 37.32 -54.84
C ILE A 18 4.85 38.30 -55.36
N ILE A 19 4.07 38.92 -54.46
CA ILE A 19 3.00 39.87 -54.81
C ILE A 19 3.59 41.22 -55.30
N GLN A 20 4.65 41.73 -54.68
CA GLN A 20 5.27 42.99 -55.11
C GLN A 20 5.97 42.91 -56.47
N TYR A 21 6.46 41.73 -56.87
CA TYR A 21 7.16 41.57 -58.15
C TYR A 21 6.23 41.26 -59.32
N THR A 22 5.08 40.62 -59.07
CA THR A 22 4.05 40.35 -60.09
C THR A 22 3.33 41.62 -60.56
N SER A 23 3.42 42.74 -59.83
CA SER A 23 2.80 44.02 -60.22
C SER A 23 3.69 44.91 -61.13
N ARG A 24 4.92 44.50 -61.45
CA ARG A 24 5.85 45.28 -62.28
C ARG A 24 6.66 44.37 -63.21
N THR A 25 6.06 43.93 -64.32
CA THR A 25 6.68 43.80 -65.67
C THR A 25 5.88 42.83 -66.54
N ASN A 26 5.25 43.32 -67.61
CA ASN A 26 4.68 42.50 -68.69
C ASN A 26 5.74 42.23 -69.76
N ASN A 27 6.65 41.26 -69.55
CA ASN A 27 7.25 40.46 -70.64
C ASN A 27 8.28 39.40 -70.16
N PHE A 28 8.28 38.26 -70.86
CA PHE A 28 9.28 37.17 -70.95
C PHE A 28 9.35 36.04 -69.91
N ASP A 29 9.00 34.84 -70.41
CA ASP A 29 8.80 33.53 -69.75
C ASP A 29 10.09 32.69 -69.57
N TYR A 30 11.29 33.21 -69.89
CA TYR A 30 12.54 32.42 -69.85
C TYR A 30 13.47 32.72 -68.65
N ARG A 31 13.33 33.88 -67.99
CA ARG A 31 14.15 34.22 -66.79
C ARG A 31 13.55 33.72 -65.47
N ARG A 32 12.32 33.24 -65.50
CA ARG A 32 11.57 32.80 -64.32
C ARG A 32 12.13 31.50 -63.75
N ASP A 33 12.48 30.55 -64.61
CA ASP A 33 12.88 29.20 -64.22
C ASP A 33 14.28 29.15 -63.57
N VAL A 34 15.21 29.99 -64.02
CA VAL A 34 16.56 30.10 -63.40
C VAL A 34 16.50 30.85 -62.06
N LEU A 35 15.64 31.87 -61.96
CA LEU A 35 15.47 32.66 -60.75
C LEU A 35 14.70 31.88 -59.67
N GLU A 36 13.65 31.13 -60.05
CA GLU A 36 12.90 30.25 -59.15
C GLU A 36 13.79 29.12 -58.60
N ARG A 37 14.68 28.53 -59.41
CA ARG A 37 15.65 27.54 -58.92
C ARG A 37 16.67 28.13 -57.96
N ARG A 38 17.15 29.35 -58.21
CA ARG A 38 18.13 30.02 -57.34
C ARG A 38 17.52 30.45 -56.01
N ILE A 39 16.30 30.99 -56.04
CA ILE A 39 15.51 31.31 -54.85
C ILE A 39 15.20 30.02 -54.06
N SER A 40 14.81 28.94 -54.74
CA SER A 40 14.56 27.64 -54.10
C SER A 40 15.82 27.05 -53.46
N TYR A 41 16.98 27.16 -54.12
CA TYR A 41 18.26 26.70 -53.59
C TYR A 41 18.72 27.51 -52.37
N ASP A 42 18.66 28.85 -52.44
CA ASP A 42 19.06 29.73 -51.33
C ASP A 42 18.10 29.59 -50.14
N MET A 43 16.79 29.44 -50.39
CA MET A 43 15.80 29.10 -49.36
C MET A 43 16.06 27.72 -48.75
N GLY A 44 16.48 26.73 -49.57
CA GLY A 44 16.87 25.40 -49.12
C GLY A 44 18.07 25.43 -48.18
N GLN A 45 19.13 26.16 -48.52
CA GLN A 45 20.31 26.33 -47.68
C GLN A 45 20.00 27.04 -46.37
N GLN A 46 19.21 28.13 -46.41
CA GLN A 46 18.77 28.83 -45.20
C GLN A 46 17.92 27.95 -44.29
N MET A 47 17.09 27.06 -44.84
CA MET A 47 16.32 26.10 -44.04
C MET A 47 17.21 25.05 -43.36
N VAL A 48 18.27 24.59 -44.01
CA VAL A 48 19.24 23.64 -43.41
C VAL A 48 20.00 24.29 -42.27
N GLU A 49 20.59 25.46 -42.48
CA GLU A 49 21.32 26.20 -41.43
C GLU A 49 20.42 26.54 -40.23
N TYR A 50 19.17 26.94 -40.50
CA TYR A 50 18.20 27.21 -39.44
C TYR A 50 17.79 25.94 -38.67
N SER A 51 17.61 24.81 -39.38
CA SER A 51 17.32 23.52 -38.75
C SER A 51 18.44 23.09 -37.82
N GLU A 52 19.70 23.22 -38.25
CA GLU A 52 20.87 22.91 -37.44
C GLU A 52 20.97 23.82 -36.20
N ALA A 53 20.68 25.12 -36.35
CA ALA A 53 20.67 26.07 -35.24
C ALA A 53 19.58 25.72 -34.20
N VAL A 54 18.37 25.35 -34.65
CA VAL A 54 17.27 24.92 -33.80
C VAL A 54 17.62 23.61 -33.08
N GLU A 55 18.21 22.63 -33.78
CA GLU A 55 18.66 21.38 -33.16
C GLU A 55 19.72 21.62 -32.08
N LYS A 56 20.70 22.49 -32.36
CA LYS A 56 21.76 22.86 -31.40
C LYS A 56 21.17 23.53 -30.16
N GLN A 57 20.17 24.39 -30.32
CA GLN A 57 19.50 25.06 -29.21
C GLN A 57 18.60 24.10 -28.40
N LEU A 58 17.96 23.12 -29.06
CA LEU A 58 17.22 22.06 -28.37
C LEU A 58 18.14 21.12 -27.58
N ARG A 59 19.34 20.82 -28.11
CA ARG A 59 20.36 20.03 -27.39
C ARG A 59 20.86 20.76 -26.15
N SER A 60 21.21 22.05 -26.25
CA SER A 60 21.67 22.83 -25.10
C SER A 60 20.59 23.00 -24.02
N GLN A 61 19.32 23.18 -24.41
CA GLN A 61 18.21 23.20 -23.45
C GLN A 61 18.01 21.84 -22.77
N LYS A 62 18.13 20.72 -23.50
CA LYS A 62 18.08 19.38 -22.90
C LYS A 62 19.21 19.16 -21.90
N GLU A 63 20.44 19.56 -22.22
CA GLU A 63 21.60 19.48 -21.33
C GLU A 63 21.42 20.36 -20.07
N GLY A 64 20.92 21.59 -20.23
CA GLY A 64 20.62 22.48 -19.11
C GLY A 64 19.54 21.91 -18.16
N ILE A 65 18.47 21.32 -18.72
CA ILE A 65 17.45 20.62 -17.94
C ILE A 65 18.05 19.41 -17.21
N HIS A 66 18.91 18.64 -17.90
CA HIS A 66 19.59 17.48 -17.30
C HIS A 66 20.48 17.87 -16.11
N LEU A 67 21.32 18.90 -16.26
CA LEU A 67 22.18 19.42 -15.18
C LEU A 67 21.36 19.95 -14.00
N THR A 68 20.25 20.64 -14.27
CA THR A 68 19.33 21.13 -13.23
C THR A 68 18.70 19.97 -12.47
N ASN A 69 18.27 18.92 -13.16
CA ASN A 69 17.72 17.71 -12.56
C ASN A 69 18.75 16.95 -11.71
N LEU A 70 20.01 16.87 -12.16
CA LEU A 70 21.11 16.28 -11.38
C LEU A 70 21.35 17.05 -10.07
N ASN A 71 21.38 18.39 -10.12
CA ASN A 71 21.53 19.23 -8.93
C ASN A 71 20.34 19.10 -7.96
N LEU A 72 19.11 18.99 -8.47
CA LEU A 72 17.93 18.73 -7.66
C LEU A 72 17.97 17.34 -6.99
N ASP A 73 18.45 16.31 -7.69
CA ASP A 73 18.62 14.96 -7.13
C ASP A 73 19.69 14.96 -6.02
N ALA A 74 20.81 15.66 -6.22
CA ALA A 74 21.85 15.81 -5.21
C ALA A 74 21.36 16.55 -3.95
N LYS A 75 20.62 17.65 -4.13
CA LYS A 75 20.02 18.40 -3.01
C LYS A 75 18.97 17.56 -2.27
N SER A 76 18.14 16.82 -3.01
CA SER A 76 17.13 15.91 -2.44
C SER A 76 17.78 14.80 -1.59
N LYS A 77 18.88 14.21 -2.08
CA LYS A 77 19.68 13.23 -1.31
C LYS A 77 20.22 13.81 -0.01
N ARG A 78 20.71 15.05 -0.02
CA ARG A 78 21.24 15.71 1.19
C ARG A 78 20.15 15.98 2.22
N ILE A 79 18.97 16.44 1.78
CA ILE A 79 17.80 16.64 2.66
C ILE A 79 17.33 15.30 3.23
N ALA A 80 17.29 14.24 2.41
CA ALA A 80 16.90 12.90 2.88
C ALA A 80 17.82 12.39 4.01
N LYS A 81 19.14 12.55 3.87
CA LYS A 81 20.11 12.18 4.92
C LYS A 81 19.94 12.98 6.21
N LEU A 82 19.66 14.29 6.11
CA LEU A 82 19.41 15.12 7.29
C LEU A 82 18.12 14.68 8.00
N ASN A 83 17.03 14.47 7.25
CA ASN A 83 15.76 13.99 7.78
C ASN A 83 15.90 12.61 8.43
N GLU A 84 16.73 11.72 7.87
CA GLU A 84 17.05 10.44 8.49
C GLU A 84 17.71 10.62 9.87
N SER A 85 18.71 11.50 9.99
CA SER A 85 19.39 11.75 11.26
C SER A 85 18.44 12.31 12.33
N ILE A 86 17.57 13.25 11.93
CA ILE A 86 16.55 13.82 12.80
C ILE A 86 15.57 12.72 13.25
N ASN A 87 15.05 11.94 12.31
CA ASN A 87 14.11 10.85 12.59
C ASN A 87 14.71 9.84 13.56
N LYS A 88 15.97 9.39 13.32
CA LYS A 88 16.67 8.46 14.21
C LYS A 88 16.78 8.99 15.63
N THR A 89 17.03 10.29 15.79
CA THR A 89 17.16 10.92 17.11
C THR A 89 15.81 10.93 17.83
N GLN A 90 14.75 11.39 17.16
CA GLN A 90 13.39 11.41 17.70
C GLN A 90 12.88 10.00 18.07
N ILE A 91 13.19 9.00 17.26
CA ILE A 91 12.84 7.60 17.53
C ILE A 91 13.54 7.11 18.80
N LYS A 92 14.85 7.35 18.94
CA LYS A 92 15.61 6.94 20.12
C LYS A 92 15.09 7.60 21.39
N GLU A 93 14.79 8.90 21.32
CA GLU A 93 14.21 9.65 22.43
C GLU A 93 12.84 9.08 22.84
N ARG A 94 11.98 8.78 21.86
CA ARG A 94 10.67 8.18 22.13
C ARG A 94 10.79 6.79 22.75
N ILE A 95 11.70 5.95 22.26
CA ILE A 95 11.99 4.63 22.87
C ILE A 95 12.42 4.81 24.33
N PHE A 96 13.38 5.70 24.58
CA PHE A 96 13.88 5.97 25.92
C PHE A 96 12.77 6.47 26.88
N ASN A 97 11.87 7.32 26.39
CA ASN A 97 10.73 7.80 27.17
C ASN A 97 9.73 6.67 27.50
N LEU A 98 9.46 5.77 26.55
CA LEU A 98 8.60 4.60 26.77
C LEU A 98 9.22 3.59 27.74
N GLU A 99 10.55 3.47 27.75
CA GLU A 99 11.26 2.58 28.68
C GLU A 99 11.29 3.13 30.10
N ARG A 100 11.38 4.45 30.31
CA ARG A 100 11.32 5.03 31.67
C ARG A 100 10.02 4.73 32.42
N HIS A 101 8.91 4.54 31.71
CA HIS A 101 7.59 4.30 32.30
C HIS A 101 7.31 2.80 32.53
N ASP A 102 8.20 1.91 32.09
CA ASP A 102 8.04 0.46 32.12
C ASP A 102 9.00 -0.12 33.17
N VAL A 103 8.53 -0.34 34.40
CA VAL A 103 9.37 -0.73 35.56
C VAL A 103 9.85 -2.20 35.48
N THR A 104 9.63 -2.91 34.38
CA THR A 104 9.91 -4.36 34.33
C THR A 104 10.49 -4.88 33.04
N HIS A 105 11.52 -5.74 33.23
CA HIS A 105 12.20 -6.68 32.34
C HIS A 105 12.40 -6.26 30.87
N ASP A 106 13.67 -6.04 30.51
CA ASP A 106 14.10 -5.75 29.15
C ASP A 106 13.72 -6.92 28.22
N MET A 107 12.55 -6.82 27.58
CA MET A 107 12.10 -7.80 26.59
C MET A 107 13.17 -7.89 25.51
N HIS A 108 13.85 -9.03 25.48
CA HIS A 108 14.89 -9.28 24.51
C HIS A 108 14.29 -9.16 23.12
N THR A 109 14.86 -8.25 22.33
CA THR A 109 14.59 -8.25 20.89
C THR A 109 15.08 -9.60 20.40
N LYS A 110 14.20 -10.42 19.78
CA LYS A 110 14.63 -11.61 19.03
C LYS A 110 15.91 -11.22 18.29
N GLN A 111 17.00 -11.93 18.59
CA GLN A 111 18.31 -11.63 18.02
C GLN A 111 18.08 -11.45 16.52
N ALA A 112 18.51 -10.31 15.97
CA ALA A 112 18.25 -10.00 14.57
C ALA A 112 18.65 -11.22 13.77
N ALA A 113 17.71 -11.81 13.03
CA ALA A 113 17.99 -12.99 12.22
C ALA A 113 19.28 -12.69 11.48
N THR A 114 20.34 -13.44 11.78
CA THR A 114 21.66 -13.28 11.19
C THR A 114 21.45 -13.16 9.70
N LYS A 115 21.76 -11.99 9.12
CA LYS A 115 21.48 -11.56 7.74
C LYS A 115 21.26 -12.76 6.83
N LYS A 116 20.00 -13.23 6.73
CA LYS A 116 19.71 -14.47 6.00
C LYS A 116 20.07 -14.15 4.56
N VAL A 117 21.07 -14.86 4.03
CA VAL A 117 21.38 -14.75 2.61
C VAL A 117 20.12 -15.20 1.88
N CYS A 118 19.44 -14.27 1.22
CA CYS A 118 18.18 -14.57 0.54
C CYS A 118 18.46 -15.53 -0.62
N SER A 119 18.13 -16.80 -0.44
CA SER A 119 18.19 -17.82 -1.48
C SER A 119 16.92 -17.84 -2.32
N SER A 120 15.76 -17.60 -1.69
CA SER A 120 14.45 -17.63 -2.32
C SER A 120 13.42 -16.80 -1.54
N PRO A 121 12.37 -16.28 -2.19
CA PRO A 121 11.24 -15.65 -1.50
C PRO A 121 10.48 -16.65 -0.62
N MET A 122 10.10 -16.25 0.59
CA MET A 122 9.24 -17.05 1.47
C MET A 122 7.83 -17.17 0.87
N THR A 123 7.29 -18.40 0.84
CA THR A 123 5.96 -18.73 0.32
C THR A 123 4.97 -19.08 1.42
N HIS A 124 5.40 -19.72 2.51
CA HIS A 124 4.59 -19.98 3.70
C HIS A 124 4.57 -18.72 4.59
N VAL A 125 3.52 -17.92 4.47
CA VAL A 125 3.39 -16.62 5.12
C VAL A 125 1.97 -16.40 5.64
N ALA A 126 1.83 -16.29 6.96
CA ALA A 126 0.57 -15.98 7.62
C ALA A 126 0.55 -14.50 8.07
N PHE A 127 -0.30 -13.70 7.44
CA PHE A 127 -0.56 -12.33 7.85
C PHE A 127 -1.86 -12.24 8.64
N LEU A 128 -1.71 -11.93 9.91
CA LEU A 128 -2.86 -11.68 10.76
C LEU A 128 -3.32 -10.23 10.62
N LYS A 129 -4.45 -10.07 9.93
CA LYS A 129 -5.03 -8.79 9.54
C LYS A 129 -5.77 -8.13 10.71
N THR A 130 -5.23 -7.03 11.25
CA THR A 130 -5.94 -6.20 12.26
C THR A 130 -6.83 -5.13 11.61
N HIS A 131 -7.85 -4.66 12.33
CA HIS A 131 -8.81 -3.69 11.81
C HIS A 131 -8.27 -2.26 11.82
N LYS A 132 -8.43 -1.56 10.68
CA LYS A 132 -8.16 -0.10 10.48
C LYS A 132 -6.70 0.32 10.60
N THR A 133 -5.80 -0.60 10.23
CA THR A 133 -4.34 -0.48 10.27
C THR A 133 -3.69 -0.48 8.88
N ALA A 134 -4.44 -0.10 7.83
CA ALA A 134 -4.04 -0.24 6.42
C ALA A 134 -3.77 -1.70 5.99
N SER A 135 -4.33 -2.65 6.72
CA SER A 135 -4.12 -4.08 6.53
C SER A 135 -4.67 -4.63 5.21
N SER A 136 -5.69 -3.99 4.61
CA SER A 136 -6.16 -4.30 3.24
C SER A 136 -5.08 -4.05 2.17
N THR A 137 -4.16 -3.11 2.39
CA THR A 137 -3.04 -2.85 1.46
C THR A 137 -2.04 -3.98 1.49
N ILE A 138 -1.68 -4.47 2.69
CA ILE A 138 -0.82 -5.65 2.86
C ILE A 138 -1.50 -6.89 2.28
N MET A 139 -2.78 -7.08 2.56
CA MET A 139 -3.57 -8.16 1.97
C MET A 139 -3.47 -8.13 0.43
N SER A 140 -3.63 -6.96 -0.19
CA SER A 140 -3.51 -6.82 -1.64
C SER A 140 -2.11 -7.17 -2.17
N ILE A 141 -1.04 -6.82 -1.44
CA ILE A 141 0.34 -7.24 -1.74
C ILE A 141 0.45 -8.77 -1.73
N MET A 142 -0.03 -9.42 -0.66
CA MET A 142 0.04 -10.86 -0.50
C MET A 142 -0.81 -11.63 -1.52
N GLN A 143 -2.00 -11.11 -1.80
CA GLN A 143 -2.89 -11.67 -2.80
C GLN A 143 -2.23 -11.68 -4.18
N ARG A 144 -1.60 -10.57 -4.61
CA ARG A 144 -0.81 -10.56 -5.85
C ARG A 144 0.34 -11.54 -5.79
N PHE A 145 1.14 -11.50 -4.72
CA PHE A 145 2.30 -12.35 -4.53
C PHE A 145 1.97 -13.83 -4.72
N GLY A 146 0.93 -14.32 -4.03
CA GLY A 146 0.50 -15.71 -4.11
C GLY A 146 -0.28 -16.05 -5.37
N TYR A 147 -1.11 -15.13 -5.89
CA TYR A 147 -1.88 -15.37 -7.10
C TYR A 147 -0.96 -15.63 -8.31
N PHE A 148 0.08 -14.81 -8.49
CA PHE A 148 1.04 -14.99 -9.59
C PHE A 148 1.99 -16.17 -9.40
N ARG A 149 2.12 -16.68 -8.17
CA ARG A 149 2.94 -17.86 -7.83
C ARG A 149 2.13 -19.14 -7.65
N ASN A 150 0.85 -19.12 -8.01
CA ASN A 150 -0.05 -20.26 -7.92
C ASN A 150 -0.22 -20.83 -6.49
N LEU A 151 0.11 -20.06 -5.44
CA LEU A 151 0.10 -20.51 -4.04
C LEU A 151 -1.31 -20.83 -3.53
N THR A 152 -1.39 -21.65 -2.49
CA THR A 152 -2.62 -22.10 -1.84
C THR A 152 -2.98 -21.20 -0.67
N PHE A 153 -4.17 -20.59 -0.73
CA PHE A 153 -4.63 -19.62 0.26
C PHE A 153 -5.56 -20.28 1.28
N VAL A 154 -5.41 -19.91 2.55
CA VAL A 154 -6.46 -20.12 3.55
C VAL A 154 -7.58 -19.11 3.27
N MET A 155 -8.72 -19.61 2.81
CA MET A 155 -9.85 -18.81 2.37
C MET A 155 -11.14 -19.24 3.09
N PRO A 156 -12.05 -18.30 3.40
CA PRO A 156 -13.35 -18.64 4.00
C PRO A 156 -14.16 -19.60 3.12
N LEU A 157 -14.73 -20.64 3.73
CA LEU A 157 -15.74 -21.48 3.09
C LEU A 157 -17.12 -20.81 3.20
N LYS A 158 -17.33 -19.74 2.43
CA LYS A 158 -18.57 -18.93 2.44
C LYS A 158 -18.99 -18.57 1.01
N LYS A 159 -20.29 -18.39 0.76
CA LYS A 159 -20.76 -17.87 -0.54
C LYS A 159 -20.30 -16.41 -0.73
N ILE A 160 -20.01 -16.00 -1.97
CA ILE A 160 -19.46 -14.67 -2.28
C ILE A 160 -20.44 -13.54 -1.91
N ASP A 161 -21.75 -13.79 -1.96
CA ASP A 161 -22.82 -12.87 -1.58
C ASP A 161 -23.14 -12.90 -0.08
N GLN A 162 -22.58 -13.85 0.67
CA GLN A 162 -22.82 -13.98 2.10
C GLN A 162 -22.24 -12.79 2.87
N TYR A 163 -22.97 -12.36 3.90
CA TYR A 163 -22.46 -11.36 4.84
C TYR A 163 -21.11 -11.82 5.41
N ARG A 164 -20.11 -10.92 5.39
CA ARG A 164 -18.74 -11.19 5.85
C ARG A 164 -18.06 -12.36 5.12
N PHE A 165 -18.34 -12.60 3.83
CA PHE A 165 -17.62 -13.61 3.03
C PHE A 165 -16.09 -13.45 3.02
N ASN A 166 -15.57 -12.26 3.36
CA ASN A 166 -14.14 -11.98 3.47
C ASN A 166 -13.52 -12.37 4.83
N TYR A 167 -14.31 -12.89 5.77
CA TYR A 167 -13.87 -13.32 7.10
C TYR A 167 -13.91 -14.85 7.23
N ILE A 168 -12.87 -15.42 7.83
CA ILE A 168 -12.85 -16.81 8.27
C ILE A 168 -13.53 -16.87 9.64
N GLY A 169 -14.56 -17.71 9.76
CA GLY A 169 -15.39 -17.81 10.96
C GLY A 169 -16.30 -16.59 11.22
N GLU A 170 -17.03 -16.67 12.32
CA GLU A 170 -17.83 -15.60 12.91
C GLU A 170 -17.01 -14.74 13.89
N PRO A 171 -17.50 -13.57 14.34
CA PRO A 171 -16.77 -12.72 15.28
C PRO A 171 -16.36 -13.45 16.56
N GLY A 172 -15.04 -13.57 16.77
CA GLY A 172 -14.44 -14.27 17.92
C GLY A 172 -13.91 -15.66 17.57
N GLU A 173 -14.29 -16.21 16.42
CA GLU A 173 -13.82 -17.51 15.96
C GLU A 173 -12.46 -17.41 15.25
N THR A 174 -11.77 -18.55 15.24
CA THR A 174 -10.48 -18.73 14.57
C THR A 174 -10.60 -19.69 13.38
N ILE A 175 -9.48 -20.06 12.79
CA ILE A 175 -9.42 -21.03 11.69
C ILE A 175 -9.88 -22.39 12.18
N SER A 176 -10.72 -23.04 11.39
CA SER A 176 -11.05 -24.44 11.56
C SER A 176 -11.32 -25.10 10.21
N TYR A 177 -11.14 -26.41 10.09
CA TYR A 177 -11.28 -27.11 8.81
C TYR A 177 -12.70 -27.02 8.24
N GLU A 178 -13.70 -26.80 9.08
CA GLU A 178 -15.09 -26.61 8.67
C GLU A 178 -15.39 -25.20 8.14
N ASN A 179 -14.53 -24.21 8.40
CA ASN A 179 -14.76 -22.81 7.99
C ASN A 179 -13.81 -22.29 6.91
N ILE A 180 -12.91 -23.14 6.41
CA ILE A 180 -11.98 -22.82 5.31
C ILE A 180 -12.18 -23.74 4.11
N ILE A 181 -11.86 -23.23 2.92
CA ILE A 181 -11.88 -24.04 1.69
C ILE A 181 -10.80 -25.13 1.83
N PRO A 182 -11.15 -26.42 1.65
CA PRO A 182 -10.18 -27.51 1.68
C PRO A 182 -9.08 -27.31 0.64
N LYS A 183 -7.82 -27.51 1.04
CA LYS A 183 -6.72 -27.69 0.10
C LYS A 183 -6.74 -29.11 -0.49
N ARG A 184 -5.96 -29.35 -1.53
CA ARG A 184 -5.70 -30.72 -1.98
C ARG A 184 -4.85 -31.48 -0.96
N GLU A 185 -4.86 -32.80 -1.03
CA GLU A 185 -4.16 -33.64 -0.05
C GLU A 185 -2.65 -33.39 -0.09
N GLU A 186 -2.10 -33.26 -1.31
CA GLU A 186 -0.69 -33.01 -1.60
C GLU A 186 -0.22 -31.57 -1.38
N ASP A 187 -1.15 -30.60 -1.30
CA ASP A 187 -0.83 -29.19 -1.13
C ASP A 187 -0.58 -28.86 0.35
N GLU A 188 0.07 -27.75 0.64
CA GLU A 188 0.06 -27.11 1.96
C GLU A 188 -0.69 -25.78 1.89
N TYR A 189 -1.11 -25.24 3.03
CA TYR A 189 -1.60 -23.86 3.06
C TYR A 189 -0.40 -22.91 3.10
N ASP A 190 -0.23 -22.13 2.04
CA ASP A 190 0.89 -21.19 1.90
C ASP A 190 0.59 -19.83 2.51
N LEU A 191 -0.60 -19.29 2.28
CA LEU A 191 -0.89 -17.88 2.59
C LEU A 191 -2.18 -17.70 3.38
N LEU A 192 -2.10 -16.84 4.40
CA LEU A 192 -3.27 -16.26 5.07
C LEU A 192 -3.19 -14.74 4.99
N CYS A 193 -4.26 -14.11 4.52
CA CYS A 193 -4.40 -12.65 4.54
C CYS A 193 -5.84 -12.16 4.75
N ASN A 194 -6.79 -13.07 4.93
CA ASN A 194 -8.18 -12.76 5.29
C ASN A 194 -8.31 -12.43 6.78
N HIS A 195 -9.42 -11.81 7.17
CA HIS A 195 -9.68 -11.55 8.59
C HIS A 195 -10.03 -12.85 9.32
N VAL A 196 -9.35 -13.09 10.43
CA VAL A 196 -9.58 -14.18 11.38
C VAL A 196 -9.03 -13.76 12.74
N VAL A 197 -9.53 -14.33 13.84
CA VAL A 197 -8.92 -14.13 15.17
C VAL A 197 -7.75 -15.09 15.35
N TYR A 198 -6.64 -14.60 15.88
CA TYR A 198 -5.50 -15.45 16.20
C TYR A 198 -5.85 -16.50 17.24
N ASN A 199 -5.44 -17.74 16.96
CA ASN A 199 -5.34 -18.78 17.96
C ASN A 199 -4.07 -19.56 17.65
N GLU A 200 -3.22 -19.73 18.66
CA GLU A 200 -1.92 -20.35 18.47
C GLU A 200 -2.03 -21.79 17.95
N ASP A 201 -2.89 -22.60 18.56
CA ASP A 201 -3.05 -24.01 18.22
C ASP A 201 -3.69 -24.18 16.83
N ALA A 202 -4.71 -23.38 16.52
CA ALA A 202 -5.34 -23.39 15.20
C ALA A 202 -4.36 -23.04 14.07
N PHE A 203 -3.48 -22.05 14.30
CA PHE A 203 -2.47 -21.67 13.33
C PHE A 203 -1.39 -22.76 13.20
N GLN A 204 -0.90 -23.32 14.31
CA GLN A 204 0.07 -24.41 14.30
C GLN A 204 -0.46 -25.66 13.57
N ASN A 205 -1.74 -25.98 13.72
CA ASN A 205 -2.36 -27.12 13.05
C ASN A 205 -2.68 -26.87 11.58
N THR A 206 -2.76 -25.61 11.15
CA THR A 206 -3.14 -25.25 9.76
C THR A 206 -1.93 -25.11 8.84
N PHE A 207 -0.83 -24.53 9.34
CA PHE A 207 0.30 -24.11 8.51
C PHE A 207 1.56 -24.96 8.71
N PRO A 208 2.45 -25.02 7.71
CA PRO A 208 3.79 -25.61 7.87
C PRO A 208 4.60 -24.93 8.98
N ASN A 209 5.49 -25.69 9.62
CA ASN A 209 6.30 -25.21 10.76
C ASN A 209 7.22 -24.02 10.43
N ASP A 210 7.58 -23.82 9.17
CA ASP A 210 8.46 -22.73 8.72
C ASP A 210 7.69 -21.47 8.31
N THR A 211 6.38 -21.42 8.57
CA THR A 211 5.52 -20.29 8.23
C THR A 211 5.95 -19.00 8.92
N PHE A 212 6.14 -17.95 8.13
CA PHE A 212 6.41 -16.60 8.62
C PHE A 212 5.12 -15.92 9.09
N LEU A 213 4.95 -15.73 10.40
CA LEU A 213 3.79 -15.11 11.02
C LEU A 213 4.07 -13.63 11.33
N PHE A 214 3.28 -12.75 10.72
CA PHE A 214 3.41 -11.32 10.96
C PHE A 214 2.05 -10.61 11.03
N THR A 215 2.07 -9.38 11.53
CA THR A 215 0.88 -8.53 11.61
C THR A 215 1.25 -7.06 11.42
N ILE A 216 0.25 -6.19 11.38
CA ILE A 216 0.40 -4.73 11.38
C ILE A 216 -0.47 -4.15 12.48
N ILE A 217 0.01 -3.12 13.16
CA ILE A 217 -0.73 -2.37 14.17
C ILE A 217 -0.67 -0.86 13.87
N ARG A 218 -1.47 -0.09 14.60
CA ARG A 218 -1.56 1.37 14.47
C ARG A 218 -1.64 1.99 15.86
N GLU A 219 -1.24 3.24 15.99
CA GLU A 219 -1.41 4.00 17.22
C GLU A 219 -2.92 3.99 17.58
N PRO A 220 -3.30 3.60 18.81
CA PRO A 220 -4.70 3.30 19.13
C PRO A 220 -5.66 4.47 18.89
N LEU A 221 -5.28 5.73 19.18
CA LEU A 221 -6.16 6.87 18.95
C LEU A 221 -6.39 7.10 17.44
N LYS A 222 -5.33 7.00 16.63
CA LYS A 222 -5.44 7.05 15.16
C LYS A 222 -6.23 5.88 14.59
N GLN A 223 -6.17 4.71 15.23
CA GLN A 223 -7.03 3.57 14.89
C GLN A 223 -8.49 3.93 15.14
N LEU A 224 -8.85 4.46 16.32
CA LEU A 224 -10.21 4.89 16.64
C LEU A 224 -10.74 5.90 15.62
N ILE A 225 -9.97 6.95 15.32
CA ILE A 225 -10.36 7.97 14.32
C ILE A 225 -10.65 7.31 12.97
N SER A 226 -9.80 6.36 12.55
CA SER A 226 -10.01 5.64 11.30
C SER A 226 -11.22 4.70 11.32
N THR A 227 -11.52 4.10 12.48
CA THR A 227 -12.69 3.27 12.70
C THR A 227 -13.96 4.11 12.58
N VAL A 228 -14.03 5.22 13.31
CA VAL A 228 -15.16 6.16 13.28
C VAL A 228 -15.38 6.71 11.88
N ASN A 229 -14.34 7.16 11.18
CA ASN A 229 -14.49 7.69 9.82
C ASN A 229 -15.00 6.64 8.83
N TYR A 230 -14.65 5.37 9.02
CA TYR A 230 -15.05 4.32 8.09
C TYR A 230 -16.46 3.79 8.37
N TYR A 231 -16.76 3.44 9.62
CA TYR A 231 -18.06 2.84 9.99
C TYR A 231 -19.11 3.89 10.31
N GLY A 232 -18.69 5.09 10.74
CA GLY A 232 -19.58 6.21 11.00
C GLY A 232 -20.24 6.78 9.75
N TYR A 233 -19.53 6.76 8.61
CA TYR A 233 -20.09 7.21 7.33
C TYR A 233 -21.30 6.37 6.90
N THR A 234 -21.31 5.08 7.23
CA THR A 234 -22.42 4.18 6.86
C THR A 234 -23.58 4.27 7.85
N GLN A 235 -23.41 4.92 9.00
CA GLN A 235 -24.41 5.03 10.09
C GLN A 235 -25.03 3.68 10.50
N GLN A 236 -24.26 2.60 10.43
CA GLN A 236 -24.74 1.24 10.69
C GLN A 236 -24.29 0.73 12.07
N GLY A 237 -25.16 -0.07 12.70
CA GLY A 237 -24.87 -0.74 13.97
C GLY A 237 -24.72 0.24 15.13
N TYR A 238 -23.78 -0.05 16.04
CA TYR A 238 -23.59 0.76 17.25
C TYR A 238 -22.95 2.14 16.97
N PHE A 239 -22.43 2.38 15.76
CA PHE A 239 -21.92 3.70 15.36
C PHE A 239 -23.01 4.75 15.23
N ALA A 240 -24.25 4.37 14.89
CA ALA A 240 -25.38 5.29 14.89
C ALA A 240 -25.64 5.86 16.30
N LYS A 241 -25.34 5.08 17.36
CA LYS A 241 -25.41 5.55 18.75
C LYS A 241 -24.24 6.46 19.09
N ILE A 242 -23.02 6.09 18.68
CA ILE A 242 -21.80 6.85 18.96
C ILE A 242 -21.86 8.22 18.29
N LEU A 243 -22.30 8.30 17.03
CA LEU A 243 -22.32 9.51 16.21
C LEU A 243 -23.69 10.18 16.16
N ASN A 244 -24.50 10.00 17.20
CA ASN A 244 -25.81 10.59 17.27
C ASN A 244 -25.71 12.12 17.21
N GLN A 245 -26.24 12.70 16.13
CA GLN A 245 -26.18 14.14 15.83
C GLN A 245 -27.01 14.99 16.81
N SER A 246 -27.91 14.38 17.58
CA SER A 246 -28.63 15.07 18.65
C SER A 246 -27.74 15.39 19.86
N LEU A 247 -26.54 14.82 19.93
CA LEU A 247 -25.55 15.13 20.97
C LEU A 247 -24.67 16.30 20.53
N MET A 248 -24.33 17.20 21.46
CA MET A 248 -23.44 18.32 21.16
C MET A 248 -22.00 17.87 20.85
N ASN A 249 -21.50 16.84 21.54
CA ASN A 249 -20.19 16.25 21.26
C ASN A 249 -20.26 14.70 21.39
N PRO A 250 -20.80 14.01 20.36
CA PRO A 250 -21.06 12.57 20.41
C PRO A 250 -19.83 11.73 20.77
N MET A 251 -18.66 12.11 20.28
CA MET A 251 -17.41 11.39 20.56
C MET A 251 -16.95 11.56 22.01
N SER A 252 -17.07 12.76 22.58
CA SER A 252 -16.77 12.97 24.01
C SER A 252 -17.71 12.14 24.89
N ASP A 253 -19.00 12.12 24.57
CA ASP A 253 -19.98 11.36 25.35
C ASP A 253 -19.71 9.85 25.30
N TYR A 254 -19.33 9.34 24.12
CA TYR A 254 -18.83 7.98 23.98
C TYR A 254 -17.60 7.73 24.85
N LEU A 255 -16.58 8.58 24.79
CA LEU A 255 -15.32 8.37 25.51
C LEU A 255 -15.49 8.49 27.03
N LYS A 256 -16.44 9.30 27.52
CA LYS A 256 -16.78 9.38 28.95
C LYS A 256 -17.53 8.14 29.46
N SER A 257 -18.27 7.43 28.62
CA SER A 257 -19.10 6.29 29.04
C SER A 257 -19.24 5.22 27.95
N PRO A 258 -18.13 4.61 27.50
CA PRO A 258 -18.13 3.77 26.30
C PRO A 258 -19.03 2.53 26.42
N TRP A 259 -19.16 1.96 27.62
CA TRP A 259 -20.02 0.79 27.90
C TRP A 259 -21.50 1.01 27.55
N LYS A 260 -21.98 2.25 27.45
CA LYS A 260 -23.36 2.56 27.05
C LYS A 260 -23.60 2.40 25.54
N PHE A 261 -22.53 2.42 24.75
CA PHE A 261 -22.59 2.44 23.30
C PHE A 261 -22.14 1.14 22.66
N GLU A 262 -21.19 0.44 23.29
CA GLU A 262 -20.60 -0.79 22.79
C GLU A 262 -21.63 -1.92 22.61
N PRO A 263 -21.41 -2.83 21.65
CA PRO A 263 -22.31 -3.98 21.45
C PRO A 263 -22.26 -4.93 22.64
N SER A 264 -23.38 -5.59 22.93
CA SER A 264 -23.49 -6.57 24.03
C SER A 264 -22.52 -7.74 23.88
N ASN A 265 -22.29 -8.21 22.64
CA ASN A 265 -21.22 -9.15 22.35
C ASN A 265 -19.92 -8.37 22.03
N PRO A 266 -18.89 -8.47 22.89
CA PRO A 266 -17.66 -7.70 22.74
C PRO A 266 -16.88 -8.05 21.47
N HIS A 267 -17.05 -9.24 20.89
CA HIS A 267 -16.38 -9.63 19.65
C HIS A 267 -16.83 -8.81 18.42
N TYR A 268 -17.99 -8.15 18.49
CA TYR A 268 -18.48 -7.24 17.46
C TYR A 268 -17.95 -5.81 17.62
N SER A 269 -17.32 -5.48 18.75
CA SER A 269 -16.70 -4.17 18.91
C SER A 269 -15.52 -4.02 17.96
N VAL A 270 -15.40 -2.86 17.32
CA VAL A 270 -14.22 -2.45 16.56
C VAL A 270 -13.52 -1.23 17.16
N THR A 271 -13.98 -0.77 18.34
CA THR A 271 -13.51 0.42 19.06
C THR A 271 -12.93 0.12 20.44
N ASN A 272 -13.13 -1.11 20.96
CA ASN A 272 -12.64 -1.57 22.26
C ASN A 272 -11.57 -2.66 22.08
N ASN A 273 -10.29 -2.31 22.26
CA ASN A 273 -9.11 -3.17 22.23
C ASN A 273 -9.07 -4.11 21.00
N LYS A 274 -9.50 -3.57 19.84
CA LYS A 274 -9.78 -4.40 18.67
C LYS A 274 -8.51 -5.03 18.10
N MET A 275 -7.38 -4.32 18.07
CA MET A 275 -6.14 -4.91 17.57
C MET A 275 -5.72 -6.08 18.46
N SER A 276 -5.76 -5.94 19.77
CA SER A 276 -5.42 -7.01 20.72
C SER A 276 -6.36 -8.20 20.61
N ILE A 277 -7.66 -7.97 20.41
CA ILE A 277 -8.65 -9.04 20.20
C ILE A 277 -8.40 -9.75 18.86
N ASP A 278 -8.08 -9.02 17.78
CA ASP A 278 -7.69 -9.64 16.50
C ASP A 278 -6.46 -10.55 16.68
N LEU A 279 -5.51 -10.11 17.52
CA LEU A 279 -4.32 -10.86 17.94
C LEU A 279 -4.58 -11.94 18.99
N GLY A 280 -5.85 -12.28 19.29
CA GLY A 280 -6.22 -13.41 20.12
C GLY A 280 -6.27 -13.14 21.62
N LEU A 281 -6.16 -11.89 22.06
CA LEU A 281 -6.32 -11.54 23.48
C LEU A 281 -7.77 -11.83 23.91
N PRO A 282 -8.02 -12.70 24.90
CA PRO A 282 -9.38 -13.03 25.32
C PRO A 282 -10.14 -11.80 25.80
N VAL A 283 -11.39 -11.64 25.38
CA VAL A 283 -12.25 -10.49 25.73
C VAL A 283 -12.42 -10.31 27.25
N SER A 284 -12.34 -11.40 28.02
CA SER A 284 -12.40 -11.39 29.49
C SER A 284 -11.13 -10.83 30.15
N GLN A 285 -10.01 -10.75 29.42
CA GLN A 285 -8.70 -10.33 29.93
C GLN A 285 -8.22 -8.97 29.39
N ILE A 286 -8.99 -8.30 28.51
CA ILE A 286 -8.60 -7.04 27.85
C ILE A 286 -8.40 -5.84 28.79
N ARG A 287 -8.68 -6.00 30.09
CA ARG A 287 -8.42 -5.01 31.15
C ARG A 287 -7.57 -5.56 32.30
N ASN A 288 -7.14 -6.82 32.23
CA ASN A 288 -6.27 -7.41 33.23
C ASN A 288 -4.80 -7.08 32.91
N GLY A 289 -4.25 -6.06 33.57
CA GLY A 289 -2.89 -5.57 33.29
C GLY A 289 -1.80 -6.65 33.34
N SER A 290 -1.89 -7.58 34.31
CA SER A 290 -0.91 -8.67 34.43
C SER A 290 -0.99 -9.65 33.25
N PHE A 291 -2.22 -10.02 32.85
CA PHE A 291 -2.45 -10.91 31.71
C PHE A 291 -2.02 -10.23 30.40
N ILE A 292 -2.40 -8.96 30.20
CA ILE A 292 -2.01 -8.17 29.02
C ILE A 292 -0.51 -8.20 28.85
N LYS A 293 0.25 -7.92 29.92
CA LYS A 293 1.70 -7.93 29.90
C LYS A 293 2.27 -9.29 29.46
N SER A 294 1.85 -10.38 30.11
CA SER A 294 2.29 -11.74 29.74
C SER A 294 1.89 -12.10 28.31
N TYR A 295 0.75 -11.58 27.84
CA TYR A 295 0.30 -11.80 26.45
C TYR A 295 1.17 -11.05 25.44
N MET A 296 1.66 -9.84 25.75
CA MET A 296 2.61 -9.13 24.88
C MET A 296 3.94 -9.89 24.74
N GLU A 297 4.41 -10.51 25.82
CA GLU A 297 5.57 -11.40 25.78
C GLU A 297 5.32 -12.61 24.87
N ARG A 298 4.16 -13.28 25.03
CA ARG A 298 3.75 -14.38 24.15
C ARG A 298 3.69 -13.96 22.68
N LEU A 299 3.07 -12.83 22.37
CA LEU A 299 3.03 -12.29 21.00
C LEU A 299 4.43 -12.02 20.45
N ASN A 300 5.35 -11.46 21.25
CA ASN A 300 6.74 -11.25 20.83
C ASN A 300 7.46 -12.57 20.54
N THR A 301 7.12 -13.67 21.24
CA THR A 301 7.67 -15.00 20.92
C THR A 301 7.10 -15.58 19.63
N LYS A 302 5.81 -15.35 19.34
CA LYS A 302 5.11 -16.01 18.23
C LYS A 302 5.13 -15.26 16.92
N PHE A 303 5.06 -13.93 16.93
CA PHE A 303 5.14 -13.12 15.72
C PHE A 303 6.60 -12.83 15.40
N GLU A 304 7.05 -13.13 14.18
CA GLU A 304 8.39 -12.77 13.71
C GLU A 304 8.50 -11.26 13.52
N LEU A 305 7.42 -10.62 13.08
CA LEU A 305 7.39 -9.20 12.77
C LEU A 305 6.03 -8.56 13.06
N VAL A 306 6.05 -7.40 13.71
CA VAL A 306 4.88 -6.53 13.90
C VAL A 306 5.17 -5.18 13.25
N LEU A 307 4.39 -4.87 12.22
CA LEU A 307 4.51 -3.66 11.40
C LEU A 307 3.78 -2.48 12.04
N LEU A 308 4.20 -1.26 11.71
CA LEU A 308 3.57 -0.02 12.21
C LEU A 308 2.94 0.76 11.05
N GLN A 309 1.64 1.02 11.13
CA GLN A 309 0.92 1.73 10.09
C GLN A 309 1.43 3.16 9.86
N GLU A 310 1.85 3.89 10.90
CA GLU A 310 2.40 5.24 10.73
C GLU A 310 3.71 5.28 9.95
N TYR A 311 4.38 4.14 9.84
CA TYR A 311 5.66 3.96 9.16
C TYR A 311 5.51 2.85 8.12
N PHE A 312 4.46 2.96 7.29
CA PHE A 312 4.03 1.89 6.40
C PHE A 312 5.13 1.49 5.39
N ASP A 313 5.82 2.46 4.78
CA ASP A 313 6.88 2.16 3.81
C ASP A 313 8.10 1.51 4.50
N GLU A 314 8.50 2.03 5.66
CA GLU A 314 9.54 1.42 6.50
C GLU A 314 9.14 -0.01 6.87
N SER A 315 7.89 -0.21 7.27
CA SER A 315 7.33 -1.51 7.60
C SER A 315 7.39 -2.48 6.42
N LEU A 316 7.05 -2.04 5.21
CA LEU A 316 7.17 -2.86 4.00
C LEU A 316 8.62 -3.20 3.68
N ILE A 317 9.56 -2.26 3.80
CA ILE A 317 10.98 -2.57 3.57
C ILE A 317 11.52 -3.56 4.60
N LEU A 318 11.10 -3.44 5.86
CA LEU A 318 11.47 -4.42 6.87
C LEU A 318 10.87 -5.79 6.54
N LEU A 319 9.58 -5.86 6.18
CA LEU A 319 8.93 -7.10 5.75
C LEU A 319 9.67 -7.74 4.57
N LYS A 320 9.99 -6.94 3.54
CA LYS A 320 10.75 -7.37 2.36
C LYS A 320 12.07 -8.05 2.73
N ARG A 321 12.82 -7.47 3.69
CA ARG A 321 14.11 -8.03 4.15
C ARG A 321 13.92 -9.36 4.89
N PHE A 322 12.82 -9.53 5.61
CA PHE A 322 12.52 -10.78 6.31
C PHE A 322 12.02 -11.88 5.36
N THR A 323 11.19 -11.53 4.38
CA THR A 323 10.54 -12.49 3.47
C THR A 323 11.30 -12.73 2.16
N CYS A 324 12.37 -11.98 1.91
CA CYS A 324 13.11 -11.99 0.65
C CYS A 324 12.25 -11.67 -0.59
N TRP A 325 11.18 -10.90 -0.40
CA TRP A 325 10.34 -10.43 -1.51
C TRP A 325 11.05 -9.34 -2.33
N SER A 326 10.66 -9.19 -3.60
CA SER A 326 11.22 -8.16 -4.48
C SER A 326 10.44 -6.85 -4.37
N PHE A 327 10.97 -5.74 -4.91
CA PHE A 327 10.14 -4.53 -5.03
C PHE A 327 8.89 -4.76 -5.89
N LYS A 328 8.94 -5.60 -6.93
CA LYS A 328 7.75 -5.94 -7.73
C LYS A 328 6.65 -6.57 -6.88
N ASP A 329 7.02 -7.38 -5.89
CA ASP A 329 6.05 -7.99 -4.98
C ASP A 329 5.47 -6.96 -4.01
N MET A 330 6.28 -6.00 -3.54
CA MET A 330 5.94 -5.06 -2.48
C MET A 330 5.19 -3.80 -2.94
N ILE A 331 5.22 -3.47 -4.24
CA ILE A 331 4.53 -2.26 -4.74
C ILE A 331 3.03 -2.31 -4.45
N TYR A 332 2.46 -1.14 -4.17
CA TYR A 332 1.03 -0.99 -3.90
C TYR A 332 0.54 0.37 -4.39
N MET A 333 -0.78 0.46 -4.57
CA MET A 333 -1.48 1.74 -4.75
C MET A 333 -2.28 2.04 -3.50
N SER A 334 -2.11 3.25 -2.98
CA SER A 334 -2.87 3.66 -1.79
C SER A 334 -4.34 3.84 -2.16
N LYS A 335 -5.21 3.11 -1.45
CA LYS A 335 -6.67 3.18 -1.62
C LYS A 335 -7.30 3.67 -0.33
N ASN A 336 -8.47 4.27 -0.43
CA ASN A 336 -9.20 4.82 0.72
C ASN A 336 -8.41 5.92 1.46
N ILE A 337 -7.69 6.77 0.73
CA ILE A 337 -7.23 8.05 1.26
C ILE A 337 -8.47 8.96 1.27
N TRP A 338 -9.24 8.91 2.35
CA TRP A 338 -10.40 9.78 2.51
C TRP A 338 -9.91 11.23 2.61
N PRO A 339 -10.36 12.14 1.73
CA PRO A 339 -9.80 13.48 1.60
C PRO A 339 -10.02 14.40 2.80
N LEU A 340 -10.82 13.98 3.78
CA LEU A 340 -11.09 14.73 5.00
C LEU A 340 -11.08 13.75 6.17
N HIS A 341 -9.99 13.74 6.93
CA HIS A 341 -10.11 13.35 8.33
C HIS A 341 -11.13 14.32 8.94
N GLN A 342 -12.31 13.85 9.35
CA GLN A 342 -13.00 14.58 10.39
C GLN A 342 -12.02 14.58 11.56
N ASN A 343 -11.38 15.72 11.81
CA ASN A 343 -10.70 15.94 13.07
C ASN A 343 -11.82 15.86 14.10
N LEU A 344 -11.95 14.69 14.72
CA LEU A 344 -12.76 14.54 15.91
C LEU A 344 -12.20 15.58 16.89
N ASN A 345 -13.02 16.56 17.28
CA ASN A 345 -12.59 17.59 18.19
C ASN A 345 -12.50 16.99 19.60
N LEU A 346 -11.39 16.31 19.87
CA LEU A 346 -11.13 15.58 21.10
C LEU A 346 -10.35 16.46 22.08
N SER A 347 -10.87 16.56 23.30
CA SER A 347 -10.18 17.20 24.42
C SER A 347 -9.06 16.31 24.97
N ALA A 348 -8.22 16.85 25.85
CA ALA A 348 -7.23 16.05 26.58
C ALA A 348 -7.90 14.92 27.41
N ASP A 349 -9.02 15.23 28.06
CA ASP A 349 -9.80 14.26 28.85
C ASP A 349 -10.33 13.12 27.96
N ASP A 350 -10.75 13.42 26.73
CA ASP A 350 -11.19 12.40 25.78
C ASP A 350 -10.07 11.43 25.41
N ILE A 351 -8.87 11.96 25.19
CA ILE A 351 -7.67 11.16 24.89
C ILE A 351 -7.30 10.27 26.08
N ASP A 352 -7.35 10.80 27.30
CA ASP A 352 -7.06 10.05 28.52
C ASP A 352 -8.11 8.96 28.79
N ASN A 353 -9.38 9.27 28.57
CA ASN A 353 -10.46 8.28 28.67
C ASN A 353 -10.31 7.18 27.63
N HIS A 354 -9.94 7.53 26.40
CA HIS A 354 -9.62 6.56 25.36
C HIS A 354 -8.46 5.64 25.78
N ARG A 355 -7.39 6.20 26.36
CA ARG A 355 -6.25 5.42 26.85
C ARG A 355 -6.64 4.44 27.96
N LYS A 356 -7.50 4.86 28.89
CA LYS A 356 -8.04 3.98 29.94
C LYS A 356 -8.93 2.87 29.37
N TRP A 357 -9.73 3.19 28.35
CA TRP A 357 -10.64 2.23 27.72
C TRP A 357 -9.90 1.19 26.87
N ASN A 358 -8.90 1.62 26.11
CA ASN A 358 -8.13 0.80 25.16
C ASN A 358 -6.75 0.37 25.70
N VAL A 359 -6.70 0.04 27.00
CA VAL A 359 -5.45 -0.28 27.72
C VAL A 359 -4.61 -1.38 27.06
N ALA A 360 -5.24 -2.43 26.51
CA ALA A 360 -4.50 -3.51 25.85
C ALA A 360 -3.91 -3.07 24.51
N ASP A 361 -4.64 -2.29 23.70
CA ASP A 361 -4.14 -1.78 22.43
C ASP A 361 -3.01 -0.76 22.63
N TYR A 362 -3.04 0.05 23.70
CA TYR A 362 -1.91 0.91 24.06
C TYR A 362 -0.68 0.09 24.50
N ALA A 363 -0.86 -0.92 25.34
CA ALA A 363 0.24 -1.82 25.74
C ALA A 363 0.85 -2.55 24.53
N LEU A 364 0.00 -3.03 23.61
CA LEU A 364 0.40 -3.64 22.35
C LEU A 364 1.25 -2.67 21.51
N TYR A 365 0.72 -1.47 21.25
CA TYR A 365 1.40 -0.50 20.41
C TYR A 365 2.74 -0.04 21.00
N GLU A 366 2.79 0.29 22.29
CA GLU A 366 4.01 0.76 22.94
C GLU A 366 5.10 -0.33 22.97
N THR A 367 4.72 -1.59 23.22
CA THR A 367 5.64 -2.73 23.19
C THR A 367 6.24 -2.93 21.81
N PHE A 368 5.39 -3.04 20.78
CA PHE A 368 5.87 -3.36 19.43
C PHE A 368 6.45 -2.14 18.71
N TYR A 369 6.12 -0.91 19.11
CA TYR A 369 6.82 0.30 18.66
C TYR A 369 8.31 0.23 19.01
N LYS A 370 8.63 -0.08 20.29
CA LYS A 370 10.01 -0.26 20.75
C LYS A 370 10.71 -1.36 19.96
N LEU A 371 10.07 -2.53 19.86
CA LEU A 371 10.66 -3.70 19.19
C LEU A 371 10.86 -3.50 17.69
N PHE A 372 9.95 -2.80 17.01
CA PHE A 372 10.07 -2.48 15.58
C PHE A 372 11.29 -1.59 15.33
N TRP A 373 11.41 -0.48 16.06
CA TRP A 373 12.51 0.45 15.84
C TRP A 373 13.86 -0.09 16.29
N ARG A 374 13.90 -0.93 17.33
CA ARG A 374 15.12 -1.68 17.69
C ARG A 374 15.58 -2.60 16.56
N LYS A 375 14.68 -3.16 15.74
CA LYS A 375 15.04 -3.92 14.53
C LYS A 375 15.55 -2.97 13.44
N VAL A 376 14.79 -1.94 13.08
CA VAL A 376 15.15 -0.98 12.02
C VAL A 376 16.50 -0.31 12.27
N LEU A 377 16.79 0.11 13.52
CA LEU A 377 18.04 0.80 13.85
C LEU A 377 19.30 -0.09 13.72
N LYS A 378 19.14 -1.41 13.68
CA LYS A 378 20.23 -2.38 13.43
C LYS A 378 20.49 -2.59 11.94
N GLU A 379 19.56 -2.20 11.08
CA GLU A 379 19.63 -2.41 9.64
C GLU A 379 20.54 -1.38 8.95
N LYS A 380 21.48 -1.87 8.13
CA LYS A 380 22.36 -1.00 7.31
C LYS A 380 21.61 -0.48 6.08
N GLU A 381 21.85 0.78 5.73
CA GLU A 381 21.32 1.46 4.54
C GLU A 381 19.79 1.40 4.39
N PHE A 382 19.08 1.20 5.51
CA PHE A 382 17.63 0.96 5.51
C PHE A 382 16.84 2.16 4.96
N PHE A 383 17.15 3.37 5.43
CA PHE A 383 16.43 4.56 5.02
C PHE A 383 16.73 4.97 3.57
N ASP A 384 17.92 4.66 3.05
CA ASP A 384 18.23 4.81 1.63
C ASP A 384 17.38 3.85 0.78
N GLU A 385 17.18 2.60 1.24
CA GLU A 385 16.29 1.63 0.60
C GLU A 385 14.84 2.11 0.59
N VAL A 386 14.34 2.60 1.74
CA VAL A 386 12.99 3.17 1.88
C VAL A 386 12.80 4.37 0.93
N TYR A 387 13.77 5.28 0.87
CA TYR A 387 13.73 6.42 -0.04
C TYR A 387 13.67 5.97 -1.51
N HIS A 388 14.49 4.99 -1.88
CA HIS A 388 14.48 4.44 -3.23
C HIS A 388 13.14 3.75 -3.58
N PHE A 389 12.60 2.96 -2.65
CA PHE A 389 11.30 2.31 -2.82
C PHE A 389 10.17 3.32 -2.98
N ARG A 390 10.15 4.41 -2.19
CA ARG A 390 9.19 5.51 -2.35
C ARG A 390 9.22 6.13 -3.76
N ARG A 391 10.42 6.29 -4.35
CA ARG A 391 10.55 6.77 -5.74
C ARG A 391 9.97 5.79 -6.76
N ILE A 392 10.16 4.49 -6.55
CA ILE A 392 9.54 3.45 -7.39
C ILE A 392 8.01 3.52 -7.25
N LEU A 393 7.49 3.53 -6.02
CA LEU A 393 6.06 3.67 -5.75
C LEU A 393 5.46 4.89 -6.44
N GLN A 394 6.13 6.06 -6.37
CA GLN A 394 5.65 7.26 -7.03
C GLN A 394 5.53 7.07 -8.55
N LYS A 395 6.54 6.48 -9.20
CA LYS A 395 6.51 6.18 -10.64
C LYS A 395 5.37 5.21 -10.98
N VAL A 396 5.22 4.14 -10.20
CA VAL A 396 4.18 3.12 -10.38
C VAL A 396 2.79 3.73 -10.22
N ASN A 397 2.56 4.52 -9.17
CA ASN A 397 1.27 5.16 -8.93
C ASN A 397 0.90 6.12 -10.07
N ILE A 398 1.82 7.00 -10.48
CA ILE A 398 1.58 7.91 -11.62
C ILE A 398 1.25 7.13 -12.89
N HIS A 399 1.97 6.04 -13.14
CA HIS A 399 1.77 5.22 -14.32
C HIS A 399 0.42 4.49 -14.32
N CYS A 400 0.07 3.81 -13.23
CA CYS A 400 -1.16 3.02 -13.13
C CYS A 400 -2.43 3.86 -12.90
N SER A 401 -2.30 5.12 -12.49
CA SER A 401 -3.44 6.05 -12.36
C SER A 401 -4.05 6.47 -13.70
N ASN A 402 -3.40 6.23 -14.83
CA ASN A 402 -3.96 6.53 -16.15
C ASN A 402 -4.70 5.31 -16.72
N ASP A 403 -6.03 5.36 -16.79
CA ASP A 403 -6.85 4.23 -17.27
C ASP A 403 -6.68 3.93 -18.76
N LYS A 404 -6.09 4.84 -19.54
CA LYS A 404 -5.78 4.62 -20.98
C LYS A 404 -4.37 4.09 -21.22
N GLN A 405 -3.66 3.69 -20.17
CA GLN A 405 -2.26 3.29 -20.25
C GLN A 405 -2.10 1.88 -20.82
N SER A 406 -1.67 1.78 -22.08
CA SER A 406 -1.40 0.50 -22.75
C SER A 406 0.09 0.09 -22.77
N LYS A 407 1.00 0.99 -22.38
CA LYS A 407 2.45 0.72 -22.39
C LYS A 407 2.91 0.23 -21.03
N SER A 408 3.87 -0.70 -21.04
CA SER A 408 4.55 -1.16 -19.83
C SER A 408 5.53 -0.12 -19.27
N LEU A 409 5.76 -0.14 -17.96
CA LEU A 409 6.79 0.64 -17.28
C LEU A 409 7.97 -0.24 -16.89
N SER A 410 9.18 0.15 -17.32
CA SER A 410 10.42 -0.53 -16.90
C SER A 410 11.01 0.12 -15.66
N ILE A 411 11.30 -0.69 -14.65
CA ILE A 411 12.05 -0.33 -13.45
C ILE A 411 13.39 -1.06 -13.52
N PHE A 412 14.48 -0.30 -13.57
CA PHE A 412 15.82 -0.86 -13.62
C PHE A 412 16.22 -1.51 -12.30
N ASP A 413 17.21 -2.40 -12.38
CA ASP A 413 17.84 -3.00 -11.23
C ASP A 413 18.47 -1.97 -10.30
N SER A 414 18.58 -2.36 -9.03
CA SER A 414 19.23 -1.59 -7.99
C SER A 414 19.97 -2.55 -7.06
N LYS A 415 20.81 -2.00 -6.18
CA LYS A 415 21.46 -2.79 -5.13
C LYS A 415 20.48 -3.46 -4.15
N TRP A 416 19.21 -3.06 -4.11
CA TRP A 416 18.21 -3.54 -3.15
C TRP A 416 17.20 -4.54 -3.74
N SER A 417 17.02 -4.56 -5.06
CA SER A 417 16.08 -5.45 -5.74
C SER A 417 16.42 -5.54 -7.22
N PRO A 418 16.19 -6.72 -7.85
CA PRO A 418 16.18 -6.83 -9.31
C PRO A 418 15.18 -5.85 -9.93
N GLY A 419 15.51 -5.43 -11.16
CA GLY A 419 14.60 -4.65 -12.00
C GLY A 419 13.39 -5.47 -12.43
N PHE A 420 12.34 -4.79 -12.88
CA PHE A 420 11.12 -5.45 -13.35
C PHE A 420 10.36 -4.61 -14.37
N ILE A 421 9.54 -5.30 -15.16
CA ILE A 421 8.57 -4.68 -16.07
C ILE A 421 7.20 -4.76 -15.39
N LEU A 422 6.52 -3.61 -15.35
CA LEU A 422 5.15 -3.46 -14.92
C LEU A 422 4.25 -3.41 -16.16
N THR A 423 3.39 -4.41 -16.32
CA THR A 423 2.48 -4.52 -17.47
C THR A 423 1.16 -3.78 -17.23
N PRO A 424 0.33 -3.56 -18.26
CA PRO A 424 -1.05 -3.07 -18.06
C PRO A 424 -1.86 -3.95 -17.10
N ASP A 425 -1.71 -5.28 -17.19
CA ASP A 425 -2.39 -6.23 -16.28
C ASP A 425 -1.95 -6.03 -14.83
N ASP A 426 -0.64 -5.82 -14.58
CA ASP A 426 -0.14 -5.52 -13.23
C ASP A 426 -0.86 -4.29 -12.65
N CYS A 427 -1.13 -3.26 -13.46
CA CYS A 427 -1.90 -2.08 -13.03
C CYS A 427 -3.37 -2.41 -12.71
N ILE A 428 -4.00 -3.35 -13.44
CA ILE A 428 -5.36 -3.80 -13.12
C ILE A 428 -5.37 -4.47 -11.74
N PHE A 429 -4.48 -5.41 -11.48
CA PHE A 429 -4.36 -6.08 -10.18
C PHE A 429 -3.98 -5.11 -9.03
N LEU A 430 -3.17 -4.09 -9.31
CA LEU A 430 -2.88 -3.02 -8.35
C LEU A 430 -4.14 -2.18 -8.02
N LYS A 431 -5.06 -1.99 -8.98
CA LYS A 431 -6.30 -1.23 -8.82
C LYS A 431 -7.48 -2.03 -8.24
N MET A 432 -7.49 -3.37 -8.33
CA MET A 432 -8.54 -4.23 -7.76
C MET A 432 -8.78 -4.00 -6.26
N ASN A 433 -10.04 -3.74 -5.86
CA ASN A 433 -10.39 -3.61 -4.44
C ASN A 433 -10.34 -4.98 -3.72
N GLU A 434 -10.40 -4.94 -2.38
CA GLU A 434 -10.29 -6.13 -1.53
C GLU A 434 -11.30 -7.22 -1.92
N LYS A 435 -12.59 -6.86 -2.08
CA LYS A 435 -13.64 -7.83 -2.40
C LYS A 435 -13.44 -8.45 -3.77
N GLN A 436 -13.09 -7.65 -4.78
CA GLN A 436 -12.79 -8.16 -6.13
C GLN A 436 -11.69 -9.21 -6.12
N PHE A 437 -10.57 -8.92 -5.45
CA PHE A 437 -9.44 -9.85 -5.41
C PHE A 437 -9.76 -11.11 -4.60
N ILE A 438 -10.48 -10.97 -3.48
CA ILE A 438 -10.98 -12.14 -2.71
C ILE A 438 -11.85 -13.02 -3.59
N THR A 439 -12.77 -12.46 -4.38
CA THR A 439 -13.61 -13.22 -5.31
C THR A 439 -12.78 -14.01 -6.31
N VAL A 440 -11.76 -13.39 -6.91
CA VAL A 440 -10.85 -14.05 -7.87
C VAL A 440 -10.12 -15.24 -7.22
N ILE A 441 -9.56 -15.06 -6.03
CA ILE A 441 -8.85 -16.13 -5.31
C ILE A 441 -9.83 -17.21 -4.85
N HIS A 442 -11.00 -16.82 -4.34
CA HIS A 442 -12.03 -17.75 -3.87
C HIS A 442 -12.48 -18.69 -5.00
N LYS A 443 -12.84 -18.15 -6.17
CA LYS A 443 -13.21 -18.96 -7.35
C LYS A 443 -12.10 -19.95 -7.72
N ARG A 444 -10.84 -19.51 -7.72
CA ARG A 444 -9.68 -20.38 -7.98
C ARG A 444 -9.54 -21.49 -6.93
N MET A 445 -9.73 -21.20 -5.65
CA MET A 445 -9.60 -22.18 -4.58
C MET A 445 -10.73 -23.21 -4.58
N ILE A 446 -11.97 -22.77 -4.80
CA ILE A 446 -13.11 -23.69 -4.98
C ILE A 446 -12.88 -24.63 -6.16
N SER A 447 -12.46 -24.11 -7.31
CA SER A 447 -12.18 -24.95 -8.49
C SER A 447 -11.06 -25.97 -8.24
N ARG A 448 -10.04 -25.62 -7.44
CA ARG A 448 -8.97 -26.57 -7.07
C ARG A 448 -9.44 -27.64 -6.09
N ALA A 449 -10.28 -27.27 -5.12
CA ALA A 449 -10.79 -28.15 -4.08
C ALA A 449 -11.84 -29.15 -4.63
N TYR A 450 -12.65 -28.71 -5.60
CA TYR A 450 -13.76 -29.49 -6.16
C TYR A 450 -13.65 -29.61 -7.69
N PRO A 451 -12.62 -30.30 -8.24
CA PRO A 451 -12.37 -30.36 -9.68
C PRO A 451 -13.48 -31.05 -10.49
N ASN A 452 -14.29 -31.89 -9.84
CA ASN A 452 -15.35 -32.68 -10.49
C ASN A 452 -16.74 -32.02 -10.42
N GLY A 453 -16.85 -30.74 -10.03
CA GLY A 453 -18.14 -30.05 -9.97
C GLY A 453 -18.99 -30.37 -8.72
N ASN A 454 -18.42 -31.02 -7.70
CA ASN A 454 -19.07 -31.20 -6.39
C ASN A 454 -18.93 -29.93 -5.53
N ASN A 455 -19.07 -28.75 -6.15
CA ASN A 455 -18.92 -27.47 -5.48
C ASN A 455 -20.09 -27.28 -4.48
N PRO A 456 -19.83 -27.05 -3.18
CA PRO A 456 -20.88 -26.90 -2.18
C PRO A 456 -21.78 -25.68 -2.41
N PHE A 457 -21.40 -24.80 -3.35
CA PHE A 457 -22.12 -23.57 -3.69
C PHE A 457 -22.81 -23.63 -5.07
N GLU A 458 -22.71 -24.73 -5.82
CA GLU A 458 -23.38 -24.92 -7.12
C GLU A 458 -24.87 -25.24 -6.97
N GLN A 459 -25.63 -24.20 -6.61
CA GLN A 459 -27.01 -23.98 -7.08
C GLN A 459 -27.17 -22.63 -7.78
N THR A 460 -26.06 -21.94 -8.09
CA THR A 460 -26.06 -20.68 -8.83
C THR A 460 -25.05 -20.78 -9.96
N THR A 461 -25.57 -20.75 -11.18
CA THR A 461 -24.88 -20.87 -12.47
C THR A 461 -23.63 -20.00 -12.56
N ILE A 462 -22.48 -20.62 -12.84
CA ILE A 462 -21.19 -19.97 -13.12
C ILE A 462 -20.94 -20.07 -14.62
N GLU A 463 -21.59 -19.22 -15.39
CA GLU A 463 -21.12 -18.81 -16.73
C GLU A 463 -21.32 -17.28 -16.77
N ASP A 464 -20.27 -16.54 -17.16
CA ASP A 464 -20.24 -15.10 -17.48
C ASP A 464 -19.61 -14.02 -16.56
N ASP A 465 -18.86 -14.34 -15.49
CA ASP A 465 -18.37 -13.29 -14.57
C ASP A 465 -16.85 -13.05 -14.51
N LEU A 466 -16.13 -13.23 -15.63
CA LEU A 466 -14.85 -12.55 -15.80
C LEU A 466 -14.98 -11.30 -16.66
N ALA A 467 -15.88 -11.25 -17.65
CA ALA A 467 -16.06 -10.09 -18.51
C ALA A 467 -16.64 -8.86 -17.78
N HIS A 468 -17.51 -9.06 -16.78
CA HIS A 468 -18.14 -7.97 -16.03
C HIS A 468 -17.28 -7.37 -14.91
N LEU A 469 -16.16 -8.00 -14.53
CA LEU A 469 -15.20 -7.41 -13.59
C LEU A 469 -14.21 -6.44 -14.27
N PHE A 470 -14.21 -6.38 -15.61
CA PHE A 470 -13.31 -5.55 -16.44
C PHE A 470 -14.02 -4.42 -17.22
N GLN A 471 -15.32 -4.20 -16.99
CA GLN A 471 -16.05 -2.98 -17.37
C GLN A 471 -16.26 -2.12 -16.12
#